data_AF-A0A5N1I953-F1
#
_entry.id   AF-A0A5N1I953-F1
#
_cell.length_a   1.000
_cell.length_b   1.000
_cell.length_c   1.000
_cell.angle_alpha   90.00
_cell.angle_beta   90.00
_cell.angle_gamma   90.00
#
_symmetry.space_group_name_H-M   'P 1'
#
loop_
_entity.id
_entity.type
_entity.pdbx_description
1 polymer ?
#
loop_
_entity_poly.entity_id
_entity_poly.type
_entity_poly.pdbx_seq_one_letter_code
_entity_poly.pdbx_strand_id
1 'polypeptide(L)'
;MHINKLASKTVLALFLATTGVAVMHPTGVVKAYDDPSKPQYVTVTARYFSCANGKREDPFGPHSVNIMKRPDGNVFFCLNWEKESPSNESVYSKGRVSPQVEWLVNDFYSTDHGGERYRSLGWYGGDYWLYQSVIHWIASPNDYTYKLWDSSRQRYVYDHNITWYMNHDTSEFDPTVLQKLKDLYNKAMSIKSYSESEHVNNASRLYFASPSSKTDKLTELMINPTGARPSGDNGINYEGTLNLQSQNVHDTKVWSEGAPDGVTITGANLNNVLNDTNLTVKIPYNIQKQNQKSFKVKAEATWDKSVNVGWAYRSNSNTQNVTRIATVSYPVKVNTETTVNWKTRRYLDFVISKKDMMSKPVAGAKFVLVRKDATSNNTNVQIPIATAKKEAYRQINGELVRGHEDQSPYIATSDKDGNLSFNKVLVEDFGMYDYYAVEVGAPNGYSLSPTAIKMSQVGIPSPDVIKGEMKDSTNPIPTTGSKRLLAIGAFTTVMVIGAGGLMYYRKKKGEKLGK
;
A
#
# COMPACT_ATOMS: atom_id res chain seq x y z
N MET A 1 16.93 31.33 36.04
CA MET A 1 16.03 30.22 36.44
C MET A 1 14.80 30.31 35.54
N HIS A 2 14.88 29.71 34.35
CA HIS A 2 13.83 29.73 33.33
C HIS A 2 12.99 28.46 33.47
N ILE A 3 11.70 28.61 33.76
CA ILE A 3 10.73 27.51 33.73
C ILE A 3 9.94 27.65 32.42
N ASN A 4 10.21 26.74 31.48
CA ASN A 4 9.49 26.60 30.22
C ASN A 4 8.05 26.16 30.48
N LYS A 5 7.08 26.95 30.00
CA LYS A 5 5.67 26.54 29.87
C LYS A 5 5.54 25.59 28.66
N LEU A 6 5.57 24.28 28.91
CA LEU A 6 4.89 23.33 28.02
C LEU A 6 3.41 23.27 28.44
N ALA A 7 2.55 23.98 27.70
CA ALA A 7 1.11 23.75 27.75
C ALA A 7 0.79 22.55 26.83
N SER A 8 0.65 21.38 27.44
CA SER A 8 0.19 20.16 26.79
C SER A 8 -1.24 20.34 26.25
N LYS A 9 -1.39 20.29 24.91
CA LYS A 9 -2.67 20.17 24.22
C LYS A 9 -3.19 18.74 24.37
N THR A 10 -3.76 18.41 25.53
CA THR A 10 -4.44 17.12 25.73
C THR A 10 -5.93 17.31 25.43
N VAL A 11 -6.35 16.92 24.23
CA VAL A 11 -7.77 16.80 23.86
C VAL A 11 -8.32 15.55 24.55
N LEU A 12 -9.17 15.76 25.55
CA LEU A 12 -9.86 14.67 26.24
C LEU A 12 -11.13 14.31 25.46
N ALA A 13 -11.08 13.24 24.66
CA ALA A 13 -12.26 12.68 24.01
C ALA A 13 -13.00 11.77 25.00
N LEU A 14 -14.17 12.20 25.48
CA LEU A 14 -15.05 11.38 26.32
C LEU A 14 -16.02 10.63 25.40
N PHE A 15 -15.85 9.31 25.26
CA PHE A 15 -16.79 8.45 24.54
C PHE A 15 -18.00 8.16 25.43
N LEU A 16 -19.10 8.87 25.21
CA LEU A 16 -20.41 8.44 25.70
C LEU A 16 -21.04 7.56 24.62
N ALA A 17 -21.21 6.28 24.96
CA ALA A 17 -22.06 5.39 24.20
C ALA A 17 -23.47 5.99 24.15
N THR A 18 -23.99 6.17 22.94
CA THR A 18 -25.23 6.87 22.57
C THR A 18 -25.14 8.41 22.61
N THR A 19 -25.18 9.02 21.42
CA THR A 19 -25.25 10.47 21.12
C THR A 19 -23.96 11.31 21.27
N GLY A 20 -23.13 11.30 20.21
CA GLY A 20 -22.32 12.44 19.76
C GLY A 20 -21.00 12.73 20.50
N VAL A 21 -19.95 13.01 19.72
CA VAL A 21 -18.64 13.51 20.23
C VAL A 21 -18.72 15.03 20.38
N ALA A 22 -18.30 15.56 21.53
CA ALA A 22 -18.17 17.01 21.76
C ALA A 22 -16.71 17.44 21.55
N VAL A 23 -16.49 18.52 20.79
CA VAL A 23 -15.18 19.16 20.63
C VAL A 23 -15.22 20.51 21.36
N MET A 24 -14.25 20.76 22.25
CA MET A 24 -14.13 22.01 23.01
C MET A 24 -13.43 23.08 22.16
N HIS A 25 -14.10 24.22 21.94
CA HIS A 25 -13.50 25.44 21.38
C HIS A 25 -13.29 26.49 22.49
N PRO A 26 -12.26 27.35 22.43
CA PRO A 26 -12.02 28.42 23.42
C PRO A 26 -13.13 29.49 23.53
N THR A 27 -14.20 29.41 22.74
CA THR A 27 -15.38 30.31 22.83
C THR A 27 -16.68 29.60 23.25
N GLY A 28 -16.62 28.31 23.62
CA GLY A 28 -17.78 27.55 24.09
C GLY A 28 -17.82 26.13 23.52
N VAL A 29 -18.56 25.26 24.21
CA VAL A 29 -18.78 23.87 23.84
C VAL A 29 -19.75 23.81 22.65
N VAL A 30 -19.28 23.47 21.45
CA VAL A 30 -20.16 23.06 20.35
C VAL A 30 -20.57 21.62 20.63
N LYS A 31 -21.80 21.44 21.13
CA LYS A 31 -22.37 20.12 21.44
C LYS A 31 -22.84 19.42 20.16
N ALA A 32 -22.74 18.09 20.19
CA ALA A 32 -23.28 17.10 19.28
C ALA A 32 -24.33 17.63 18.30
N TYR A 33 -24.05 17.52 17.00
CA TYR A 33 -25.02 17.85 15.97
C TYR A 33 -26.17 16.85 15.99
N ASP A 34 -27.40 17.37 15.86
CA ASP A 34 -28.60 16.55 15.99
C ASP A 34 -28.99 15.87 14.68
N ASP A 35 -29.73 14.77 14.84
CA ASP A 35 -30.42 14.06 13.77
C ASP A 35 -31.39 15.01 13.05
N PRO A 36 -31.19 15.26 11.74
CA PRO A 36 -31.99 16.23 11.01
C PRO A 36 -33.44 15.80 10.76
N SER A 37 -33.81 14.55 11.07
CA SER A 37 -35.20 14.08 10.99
C SER A 37 -36.09 14.67 12.08
N LYS A 38 -35.51 15.12 13.20
CA LYS A 38 -36.26 15.61 14.36
C LYS A 38 -36.63 17.10 14.22
N PRO A 39 -37.83 17.50 14.69
CA PRO A 39 -38.18 18.92 14.80
C PRO A 39 -37.16 19.70 15.61
N GLN A 40 -36.92 20.95 15.23
CA GLN A 40 -35.95 21.84 15.85
C GLN A 40 -36.65 23.08 16.38
N TYR A 41 -36.39 23.48 17.63
CA TYR A 41 -36.95 24.70 18.18
C TYR A 41 -36.03 25.90 17.93
N VAL A 42 -36.58 27.00 17.41
CA VAL A 42 -35.82 28.20 17.03
C VAL A 42 -36.32 29.43 17.76
N THR A 43 -35.39 30.26 18.25
CA THR A 43 -35.67 31.55 18.89
C THR A 43 -34.76 32.62 18.31
N VAL A 44 -35.32 33.77 17.95
CA VAL A 44 -34.53 34.95 17.58
C VAL A 44 -33.95 35.59 18.85
N THR A 45 -32.63 35.79 18.85
CA THR A 45 -31.86 36.33 19.99
C THR A 45 -31.30 37.73 19.76
N ALA A 46 -31.15 38.14 18.50
CA ALA A 46 -30.87 39.51 18.10
C ALA A 46 -31.66 39.82 16.83
N ARG A 47 -32.21 41.03 16.74
CA ARG A 47 -33.13 41.43 15.68
C ARG A 47 -32.54 42.55 14.84
N TYR A 48 -32.85 42.51 13.54
CA TYR A 48 -32.70 43.58 12.54
C TYR A 48 -31.39 44.34 12.69
N PHE A 49 -30.28 43.71 12.30
CA PHE A 49 -28.99 44.38 12.28
C PHE A 49 -28.26 44.13 10.95
N SER A 50 -27.46 45.10 10.55
CA SER A 50 -26.49 45.01 9.46
C SER A 50 -25.07 45.19 10.00
N CYS A 51 -24.08 44.77 9.22
CA CYS A 51 -22.67 45.05 9.47
C CYS A 51 -21.95 45.56 8.21
N ALA A 52 -22.68 46.19 7.29
CA ALA A 52 -22.16 46.66 6.01
C ALA A 52 -20.99 47.63 6.16
N ASN A 53 -21.01 48.48 7.20
CA ASN A 53 -19.93 49.41 7.52
C ASN A 53 -18.85 48.85 8.47
N GLY A 54 -18.78 47.53 8.65
CA GLY A 54 -17.75 46.84 9.46
C GLY A 54 -18.00 46.86 10.96
N LYS A 55 -19.03 47.57 11.40
CA LYS A 55 -19.56 47.61 12.77
C LYS A 55 -21.04 47.27 12.76
N ARG A 56 -21.61 46.94 13.92
CA ARG A 56 -23.04 46.67 14.04
C ARG A 56 -23.86 47.95 13.78
N GLU A 57 -24.89 47.83 12.95
CA GLU A 57 -25.83 48.88 12.59
C GLU A 57 -27.25 48.39 12.90
N ASP A 58 -27.90 49.01 13.87
CA ASP A 58 -29.28 48.71 14.28
C ASP A 58 -30.19 49.93 14.00
N PRO A 59 -31.47 49.76 13.65
CA PRO A 59 -32.13 48.53 13.22
C PRO A 59 -32.11 48.33 11.69
N PHE A 60 -31.52 49.27 10.94
CA PHE A 60 -31.57 49.29 9.48
C PHE A 60 -30.19 49.57 8.89
N GLY A 61 -29.87 48.82 7.85
CA GLY A 61 -28.70 48.97 6.97
C GLY A 61 -28.80 47.97 5.82
N PRO A 62 -27.87 48.02 4.85
CA PRO A 62 -27.85 47.08 3.74
C PRO A 62 -27.91 45.65 4.24
N HIS A 63 -28.89 44.88 3.77
CA HIS A 63 -29.09 43.49 4.19
C HIS A 63 -29.21 43.29 5.72
N SER A 64 -30.33 43.72 6.30
CA SER A 64 -30.62 43.52 7.72
C SER A 64 -31.08 42.07 8.00
N VAL A 65 -30.55 41.47 9.07
CA VAL A 65 -30.79 40.06 9.43
C VAL A 65 -31.08 39.87 10.92
N ASN A 66 -31.54 38.67 11.30
CA ASN A 66 -31.75 38.26 12.68
C ASN A 66 -30.76 37.15 13.07
N ILE A 67 -30.28 37.13 14.33
CA ILE A 67 -29.54 35.97 14.86
C ILE A 67 -30.54 35.00 15.49
N MET A 68 -30.66 33.81 14.91
CA MET A 68 -31.51 32.74 15.40
C MET A 68 -30.68 31.68 16.11
N LYS A 69 -31.12 31.26 17.29
CA LYS A 69 -30.44 30.25 18.10
C LYS A 69 -31.40 29.21 18.63
N ARG A 70 -30.86 28.04 18.93
CA ARG A 70 -31.45 27.09 19.88
C ARG A 70 -31.14 27.50 21.33
N PRO A 71 -31.90 26.98 22.30
CA PRO A 71 -31.53 27.08 23.72
C PRO A 71 -30.12 26.57 24.05
N ASP A 72 -29.56 25.66 23.25
CA ASP A 72 -28.20 25.13 23.41
C ASP A 72 -27.08 25.99 22.81
N GLY A 73 -27.43 27.12 22.16
CA GLY A 73 -26.47 28.09 21.63
C GLY A 73 -26.09 27.92 20.16
N ASN A 74 -26.48 26.82 19.50
CA ASN A 74 -26.25 26.64 18.06
C ASN A 74 -27.12 27.60 17.23
N VAL A 75 -26.54 28.20 16.18
CA VAL A 75 -27.25 29.12 15.27
C VAL A 75 -27.92 28.42 14.09
N PHE A 76 -28.99 29.05 13.63
CA PHE A 76 -29.59 28.83 12.33
C PHE A 76 -29.26 30.00 11.40
N PHE A 77 -29.22 29.74 10.11
CA PHE A 77 -29.15 30.74 9.06
C PHE A 77 -30.43 30.75 8.25
N CYS A 78 -30.94 31.93 7.95
CA CYS A 78 -32.05 32.16 7.04
C CYS A 78 -31.68 31.71 5.61
N LEU A 79 -32.63 31.09 4.90
CA LEU A 79 -32.47 30.67 3.50
C LEU A 79 -33.27 31.54 2.52
N ASN A 80 -34.15 32.39 3.02
CA ASN A 80 -35.03 33.24 2.21
C ASN A 80 -34.93 34.64 2.78
N TRP A 81 -34.63 35.66 1.98
CA TRP A 81 -34.54 37.01 2.52
C TRP A 81 -35.90 37.71 2.60
N GLU A 82 -36.87 37.32 1.77
CA GLU A 82 -38.15 38.03 1.58
C GLU A 82 -39.19 37.86 2.72
N LYS A 83 -38.98 36.92 3.64
CA LYS A 83 -39.97 36.62 4.72
C LYS A 83 -39.42 37.01 6.08
N GLU A 84 -40.20 36.86 7.13
CA GLU A 84 -39.72 37.03 8.51
C GLU A 84 -39.03 35.77 9.03
N SER A 85 -38.00 35.95 9.88
CA SER A 85 -37.31 34.82 10.51
C SER A 85 -38.23 34.09 11.48
N PRO A 86 -38.21 32.74 11.51
CA PRO A 86 -38.98 32.00 12.51
C PRO A 86 -38.47 32.28 13.93
N SER A 87 -39.39 32.37 14.90
CA SER A 87 -39.05 32.65 16.30
C SER A 87 -40.07 32.07 17.27
N ASN A 88 -39.57 31.46 18.35
CA ASN A 88 -40.35 30.80 19.40
C ASN A 88 -41.27 29.71 18.85
N GLU A 89 -40.78 28.97 17.84
CA GLU A 89 -41.54 27.96 17.13
C GLU A 89 -40.68 26.76 16.75
N SER A 90 -41.34 25.66 16.36
CA SER A 90 -40.67 24.47 15.83
C SER A 90 -40.58 24.53 14.31
N VAL A 91 -39.41 24.19 13.78
CA VAL A 91 -39.17 23.98 12.34
C VAL A 91 -38.90 22.50 12.06
N TYR A 92 -39.30 22.05 10.89
CA TYR A 92 -39.35 20.64 10.50
C TYR A 92 -38.44 20.37 9.31
N SER A 93 -37.89 19.16 9.26
CA SER A 93 -36.96 18.72 8.23
C SER A 93 -37.50 18.99 6.81
N LYS A 94 -36.66 19.61 5.96
CA LYS A 94 -36.97 19.86 4.55
C LYS A 94 -36.02 19.11 3.62
N GLY A 95 -34.76 18.96 4.00
CA GLY A 95 -33.74 18.26 3.23
C GLY A 95 -32.39 18.96 3.28
N ARG A 96 -31.40 18.38 2.60
CA ARG A 96 -30.04 18.94 2.51
C ARG A 96 -30.03 20.23 1.66
N VAL A 97 -29.25 21.23 2.06
CA VAL A 97 -29.02 22.45 1.25
C VAL A 97 -28.01 22.19 0.13
N SER A 98 -27.81 23.13 -0.78
CA SER A 98 -26.78 23.00 -1.82
C SER A 98 -25.36 22.88 -1.22
N PRO A 99 -24.40 22.25 -1.91
CA PRO A 99 -23.02 22.11 -1.43
C PRO A 99 -22.37 23.45 -1.02
N GLN A 100 -22.70 24.54 -1.72
CA GLN A 100 -22.16 25.87 -1.44
C GLN A 100 -22.67 26.44 -0.12
N VAL A 101 -23.98 26.33 0.14
CA VAL A 101 -24.58 26.76 1.41
C VAL A 101 -24.12 25.85 2.56
N GLU A 102 -24.00 24.55 2.32
CA GLU A 102 -23.47 23.61 3.30
C GLU A 102 -22.04 23.95 3.70
N TRP A 103 -21.17 24.25 2.73
CA TRP A 103 -19.80 24.66 3.02
C TRP A 103 -19.75 25.89 3.91
N LEU A 104 -20.58 26.91 3.65
CA LEU A 104 -20.67 28.11 4.51
C LEU A 104 -21.10 27.77 5.94
N VAL A 105 -22.11 26.91 6.08
CA VAL A 105 -22.59 26.46 7.39
C VAL A 105 -21.49 25.70 8.13
N ASN A 106 -20.79 24.77 7.47
CA ASN A 106 -19.70 24.01 8.08
C ASN A 106 -18.50 24.89 8.44
N ASP A 107 -18.08 25.79 7.54
CA ASP A 107 -16.95 26.70 7.75
C ASP A 107 -17.19 27.67 8.92
N PHE A 108 -18.44 28.10 9.14
CA PHE A 108 -18.79 28.94 10.30
C PHE A 108 -18.49 28.28 11.66
N TYR A 109 -18.52 26.95 11.72
CA TYR A 109 -18.23 26.12 12.90
C TYR A 109 -16.88 25.40 12.81
N SER A 110 -16.13 25.57 11.71
CA SER A 110 -14.91 24.79 11.48
C SER A 110 -13.81 25.15 12.47
N THR A 111 -13.01 24.15 12.83
CA THR A 111 -11.73 24.32 13.53
C THR A 111 -10.57 24.49 12.56
N ASP A 112 -10.81 24.34 11.27
CA ASP A 112 -9.84 24.63 10.22
C ASP A 112 -9.42 26.10 10.30
N HIS A 113 -8.24 26.45 9.81
CA HIS A 113 -7.62 27.77 10.01
C HIS A 113 -7.25 28.12 11.46
N GLY A 114 -7.07 27.12 12.34
CA GLY A 114 -6.66 27.35 13.72
C GLY A 114 -7.81 27.80 14.64
N GLY A 115 -9.05 27.50 14.25
CA GLY A 115 -10.28 27.93 14.96
C GLY A 115 -10.89 29.22 14.40
N GLU A 116 -10.42 29.69 13.24
CA GLU A 116 -10.93 30.90 12.58
C GLU A 116 -11.79 30.55 11.35
N ARG A 117 -12.76 31.42 11.08
CA ARG A 117 -13.61 31.35 9.88
C ARG A 117 -12.83 31.79 8.64
N TYR A 118 -13.15 31.27 7.45
CA TYR A 118 -12.48 31.66 6.20
C TYR A 118 -12.44 33.19 6.00
N ARG A 119 -13.51 33.89 6.38
CA ARG A 119 -13.53 35.35 6.53
C ARG A 119 -14.19 35.75 7.84
N SER A 120 -13.69 36.82 8.46
CA SER A 120 -14.17 37.31 9.75
C SER A 120 -14.17 38.84 9.82
N LEU A 121 -15.13 39.41 10.54
CA LEU A 121 -15.14 40.80 11.03
C LEU A 121 -14.51 40.93 12.43
N GLY A 122 -14.00 39.83 13.01
CA GLY A 122 -13.31 39.81 14.30
C GLY A 122 -14.23 39.68 15.52
N TRP A 123 -15.55 39.55 15.31
CA TRP A 123 -16.51 39.33 16.39
C TRP A 123 -17.72 38.54 15.89
N TYR A 124 -18.35 37.79 16.81
CA TYR A 124 -19.33 36.75 16.48
C TYR A 124 -20.53 37.22 15.65
N GLY A 125 -21.17 38.34 16.01
CA GLY A 125 -22.34 38.81 15.28
C GLY A 125 -22.00 39.36 13.89
N GLY A 126 -20.81 39.95 13.72
CA GLY A 126 -20.32 40.41 12.42
C GLY A 126 -20.01 39.22 11.50
N ASP A 127 -19.40 38.18 12.04
CA ASP A 127 -19.17 36.92 11.32
C ASP A 127 -20.47 36.24 10.94
N TYR A 128 -21.44 36.18 11.86
CA TYR A 128 -22.76 35.64 11.56
C TYR A 128 -23.40 36.42 10.40
N TRP A 129 -23.37 37.75 10.44
CA TRP A 129 -23.93 38.59 9.38
C TRP A 129 -23.22 38.37 8.03
N LEU A 130 -21.89 38.25 8.00
CA LEU A 130 -21.15 37.95 6.77
C LEU A 130 -21.64 36.63 6.13
N TYR A 131 -21.71 35.56 6.92
CA TYR A 131 -22.11 34.25 6.42
C TYR A 131 -23.57 34.23 6.02
N GLN A 132 -24.45 34.83 6.83
CA GLN A 132 -25.87 34.97 6.52
C GLN A 132 -26.11 35.72 5.20
N SER A 133 -25.35 36.79 4.96
CA SER A 133 -25.47 37.59 3.73
C SER A 133 -25.11 36.76 2.49
N VAL A 134 -24.01 36.02 2.54
CA VAL A 134 -23.59 35.15 1.42
C VAL A 134 -24.54 33.96 1.25
N ILE A 135 -25.07 33.40 2.35
CA ILE A 135 -26.09 32.35 2.28
C ILE A 135 -27.32 32.86 1.53
N HIS A 136 -27.83 34.05 1.83
CA HIS A 136 -28.94 34.64 1.06
C HIS A 136 -28.56 34.92 -0.40
N TRP A 137 -27.34 35.38 -0.66
CA TRP A 137 -26.87 35.62 -2.02
C TRP A 137 -26.87 34.34 -2.86
N ILE A 138 -26.60 33.19 -2.26
CA ILE A 138 -26.58 31.90 -2.97
C ILE A 138 -27.97 31.24 -2.98
N ALA A 139 -28.64 31.16 -1.84
CA ALA A 139 -29.87 30.40 -1.66
C ALA A 139 -31.11 31.12 -2.21
N SER A 140 -31.08 32.46 -2.20
CA SER A 140 -32.23 33.30 -2.54
C SER A 140 -31.79 34.60 -3.23
N PRO A 141 -31.06 34.53 -4.37
CA PRO A 141 -30.43 35.70 -5.00
C PRO A 141 -31.40 36.79 -5.45
N ASN A 142 -32.67 36.43 -5.64
CA ASN A 142 -33.72 37.31 -6.16
C ASN A 142 -34.71 37.79 -5.08
N ASP A 143 -34.57 37.32 -3.84
CA ASP A 143 -35.45 37.73 -2.75
C ASP A 143 -35.22 39.20 -2.40
N TYR A 144 -36.31 39.94 -2.21
CA TYR A 144 -36.33 41.36 -1.85
C TYR A 144 -37.06 41.53 -0.50
N THR A 145 -36.67 42.51 0.29
CA THR A 145 -37.20 42.74 1.64
C THR A 145 -38.54 43.45 1.68
N TYR A 146 -38.71 44.50 0.86
CA TYR A 146 -39.91 45.33 0.93
C TYR A 146 -40.38 45.81 -0.45
N LYS A 147 -41.69 46.05 -0.55
CA LYS A 147 -42.29 46.88 -1.59
C LYS A 147 -42.29 48.33 -1.10
N LEU A 148 -41.34 49.14 -1.54
CA LEU A 148 -41.31 50.57 -1.28
C LEU A 148 -42.30 51.29 -2.18
N TRP A 149 -43.10 52.22 -1.65
CA TRP A 149 -43.95 53.07 -2.48
C TRP A 149 -43.09 54.14 -3.16
N ASP A 150 -42.85 54.00 -4.47
CA ASP A 150 -42.18 55.01 -5.27
C ASP A 150 -43.21 56.09 -5.63
N SER A 151 -43.18 57.17 -4.86
CA SER A 151 -44.08 58.33 -5.02
C SER A 151 -43.93 59.00 -6.40
N SER A 152 -42.75 58.90 -7.03
CA SER A 152 -42.47 59.51 -8.33
C SER A 152 -43.01 58.68 -9.49
N ARG A 153 -43.09 57.36 -9.33
CA ARG A 153 -43.57 56.41 -10.34
C ARG A 153 -44.96 55.83 -10.03
N GLN A 154 -45.59 56.27 -8.93
CA GLN A 154 -46.90 55.80 -8.44
C GLN A 154 -47.03 54.27 -8.42
N ARG A 155 -45.96 53.57 -8.02
CA ARG A 155 -45.94 52.10 -7.97
C ARG A 155 -45.11 51.60 -6.80
N TYR A 156 -45.41 50.40 -6.34
CA TYR A 156 -44.51 49.68 -5.45
C TYR A 156 -43.26 49.24 -6.22
N VAL A 157 -42.08 49.61 -5.73
CA VAL A 157 -40.78 49.18 -6.22
C VAL A 157 -40.20 48.23 -5.18
N TYR A 158 -39.64 47.11 -5.64
CA TYR A 158 -38.93 46.20 -4.76
C TYR A 158 -37.65 46.88 -4.26
N ASP A 159 -37.42 46.84 -2.95
CA ASP A 159 -36.12 47.16 -2.37
C ASP A 159 -35.05 46.24 -2.99
N HIS A 160 -33.81 46.68 -2.92
CA HIS A 160 -32.70 46.01 -3.58
C HIS A 160 -32.46 44.63 -2.97
N ASN A 161 -32.29 43.61 -3.83
CA ASN A 161 -31.89 42.27 -3.38
C ASN A 161 -30.39 42.24 -3.00
N ILE A 162 -29.93 41.20 -2.28
CA ILE A 162 -28.52 41.10 -1.87
C ILE A 162 -27.59 41.09 -3.09
N THR A 163 -28.02 40.47 -4.20
CA THR A 163 -27.28 40.47 -5.47
C THR A 163 -27.07 41.88 -6.02
N TRP A 164 -28.06 42.77 -5.86
CA TRP A 164 -28.00 44.15 -6.28
C TRP A 164 -26.97 44.92 -5.45
N TYR A 165 -27.02 44.80 -4.12
CA TYR A 165 -26.04 45.44 -3.23
C TYR A 165 -24.60 44.97 -3.51
N MET A 166 -24.43 43.70 -3.91
CA MET A 166 -23.10 43.15 -4.17
C MET A 166 -22.51 43.54 -5.54
N ASN A 167 -23.37 43.87 -6.52
CA ASN A 167 -22.98 44.04 -7.92
C ASN A 167 -23.24 45.42 -8.53
N HIS A 168 -24.17 46.22 -7.98
CA HIS A 168 -24.64 47.46 -8.60
C HIS A 168 -24.33 48.70 -7.76
N ASP A 169 -24.86 48.79 -6.55
CA ASP A 169 -24.53 49.89 -5.62
C ASP A 169 -23.82 49.36 -4.39
N THR A 170 -22.53 49.67 -4.32
CA THR A 170 -21.63 49.25 -3.26
C THR A 170 -21.28 50.40 -2.32
N SER A 171 -21.86 51.59 -2.55
CA SER A 171 -21.53 52.81 -1.79
C SER A 171 -21.94 52.72 -0.32
N GLU A 172 -22.90 51.84 0.00
CA GLU A 172 -23.36 51.60 1.37
C GLU A 172 -22.52 50.54 2.12
N PHE A 173 -21.50 49.96 1.49
CA PHE A 173 -20.62 48.98 2.12
C PHE A 173 -19.21 49.55 2.33
N ASP A 174 -18.63 49.28 3.49
CA ASP A 174 -17.19 49.46 3.67
C ASP A 174 -16.45 48.56 2.65
N PRO A 175 -15.47 49.10 1.90
CA PRO A 175 -14.78 48.34 0.85
C PRO A 175 -14.13 47.05 1.35
N THR A 176 -13.65 47.03 2.59
CA THR A 176 -13.02 45.84 3.18
C THR A 176 -14.06 44.77 3.53
N VAL A 177 -15.25 45.18 3.98
CA VAL A 177 -16.39 44.27 4.23
C VAL A 177 -16.90 43.68 2.92
N LEU A 178 -17.07 44.52 1.90
CA LEU A 178 -17.49 44.09 0.57
C LEU A 178 -16.52 43.05 -0.02
N GLN A 179 -15.21 43.28 0.12
CA GLN A 179 -14.21 42.31 -0.34
C GLN A 179 -14.35 40.97 0.39
N LYS A 180 -14.59 40.97 1.71
CA LYS A 180 -14.80 39.75 2.49
C LYS A 180 -16.05 38.99 2.04
N LEU A 181 -17.15 39.69 1.75
CA LEU A 181 -18.38 39.09 1.19
C LEU A 181 -18.10 38.42 -0.16
N LYS A 182 -17.40 39.12 -1.07
CA LYS A 182 -17.03 38.60 -2.39
C LYS A 182 -16.09 37.40 -2.30
N ASP A 183 -15.10 37.45 -1.41
CA ASP A 183 -14.17 36.33 -1.19
C ASP A 183 -14.90 35.09 -0.68
N LEU A 184 -15.79 35.28 0.31
CA LEU A 184 -16.57 34.21 0.91
C LEU A 184 -17.55 33.60 -0.12
N TYR A 185 -18.23 34.45 -0.92
CA TYR A 185 -19.07 34.01 -2.03
C TYR A 185 -18.28 33.23 -3.09
N ASN A 186 -17.16 33.77 -3.57
CA ASN A 186 -16.33 33.11 -4.58
C ASN A 186 -15.81 31.76 -4.09
N LYS A 187 -15.40 31.67 -2.81
CA LYS A 187 -14.98 30.41 -2.21
C LYS A 187 -16.13 29.41 -2.13
N ALA A 188 -17.31 29.82 -1.67
CA ALA A 188 -18.49 28.95 -1.64
C ALA A 188 -18.86 28.47 -3.05
N MET A 189 -18.86 29.35 -4.05
CA MET A 189 -19.15 29.00 -5.45
C MET A 189 -18.09 28.10 -6.11
N SER A 190 -16.89 28.02 -5.55
CA SER A 190 -15.86 27.06 -5.99
C SER A 190 -16.23 25.61 -5.65
N ILE A 191 -17.08 25.38 -4.65
CA ILE A 191 -17.51 24.05 -4.21
C ILE A 191 -18.49 23.45 -5.22
N LYS A 192 -18.16 22.27 -5.76
CA LYS A 192 -18.92 21.63 -6.84
C LYS A 192 -19.69 20.38 -6.41
N SER A 193 -19.34 19.79 -5.28
CA SER A 193 -19.91 18.52 -4.83
C SER A 193 -20.11 18.46 -3.32
N TYR A 194 -21.00 17.59 -2.86
CA TYR A 194 -21.21 17.34 -1.43
C TYR A 194 -19.95 16.79 -0.75
N SER A 195 -19.15 15.99 -1.45
CA SER A 195 -17.88 15.47 -0.92
C SER A 195 -16.86 16.57 -0.60
N GLU A 196 -16.97 17.75 -1.23
CA GLU A 196 -16.11 18.91 -0.96
C GLU A 196 -16.64 19.79 0.18
N SER A 197 -17.94 19.72 0.49
CA SER A 197 -18.58 20.53 1.54
C SER A 197 -18.73 19.81 2.87
N GLU A 198 -18.78 18.47 2.87
CA GLU A 198 -18.93 17.64 4.06
C GLU A 198 -17.72 17.71 4.99
N HIS A 199 -17.97 17.88 6.28
CA HIS A 199 -16.95 17.64 7.30
C HIS A 199 -17.11 16.21 7.85
N VAL A 200 -16.12 15.34 7.61
CA VAL A 200 -16.15 13.92 8.02
C VAL A 200 -15.77 13.79 9.50
N ASN A 201 -16.67 13.21 10.30
CA ASN A 201 -16.49 13.07 11.75
C ASN A 201 -15.70 11.83 12.16
N ASN A 202 -15.69 10.77 11.34
CA ASN A 202 -15.06 9.50 11.66
C ASN A 202 -14.27 8.95 10.47
N ALA A 203 -12.94 9.01 10.49
CA ALA A 203 -12.15 8.39 9.43
C ALA A 203 -12.29 6.85 9.47
N SER A 204 -12.49 6.22 8.31
CA SER A 204 -12.37 4.76 8.19
C SER A 204 -10.92 4.34 7.98
N ARG A 205 -10.61 3.13 8.41
CA ARG A 205 -9.33 2.48 8.11
C ARG A 205 -9.60 1.04 7.72
N LEU A 206 -9.01 0.58 6.62
CA LEU A 206 -9.05 -0.81 6.18
C LEU A 206 -7.77 -1.11 5.40
N TYR A 207 -6.91 -1.97 5.92
CA TYR A 207 -5.68 -2.39 5.26
C TYR A 207 -5.20 -3.73 5.78
N PHE A 208 -4.40 -4.41 4.96
CA PHE A 208 -3.60 -5.54 5.43
C PHE A 208 -2.28 -5.03 5.98
N ALA A 209 -1.80 -5.64 7.05
CA ALA A 209 -0.54 -5.31 7.72
C ALA A 209 0.29 -6.58 7.96
N SER A 210 1.56 -6.39 8.30
CA SER A 210 2.39 -7.49 8.80
C SER A 210 1.94 -7.85 10.23
N PRO A 211 1.86 -9.13 10.61
CA PRO A 211 1.58 -9.51 12.00
C PRO A 211 2.58 -8.94 13.01
N SER A 212 3.81 -8.66 12.56
CA SER A 212 4.89 -8.08 13.36
C SER A 212 4.90 -6.54 13.39
N SER A 213 4.23 -5.88 12.43
CA SER A 213 4.08 -4.43 12.37
C SER A 213 2.69 -4.09 11.82
N LYS A 214 1.78 -3.77 12.75
CA LYS A 214 0.36 -3.51 12.47
C LYS A 214 0.08 -2.08 12.05
N THR A 215 1.07 -1.20 12.08
CA THR A 215 0.91 0.24 11.78
C THR A 215 0.93 0.54 10.29
N ASP A 216 1.72 -0.22 9.52
CA ASP A 216 1.99 0.06 8.12
C ASP A 216 1.17 -0.85 7.20
N LYS A 217 0.73 -0.28 6.07
CA LYS A 217 0.04 -1.03 5.03
C LYS A 217 1.00 -1.97 4.33
N LEU A 218 0.69 -3.25 4.39
CA LEU A 218 1.34 -4.30 3.62
C LEU A 218 0.83 -4.24 2.18
N THR A 219 1.72 -3.95 1.26
CA THR A 219 1.45 -3.98 -0.19
C THR A 219 1.77 -5.35 -0.80
N GLU A 220 2.73 -6.05 -0.21
CA GLU A 220 3.22 -7.34 -0.66
C GLU A 220 3.51 -8.28 0.53
N LEU A 221 3.01 -9.51 0.45
CA LEU A 221 3.39 -10.62 1.32
C LEU A 221 4.25 -11.60 0.53
N MET A 222 5.51 -11.80 0.96
CA MET A 222 6.38 -12.84 0.42
C MET A 222 6.30 -14.10 1.28
N ILE A 223 5.76 -15.18 0.72
CA ILE A 223 5.72 -16.50 1.37
C ILE A 223 6.97 -17.28 0.96
N ASN A 224 7.84 -17.49 1.94
CA ASN A 224 8.97 -18.38 1.80
C ASN A 224 8.60 -19.77 2.33
N PRO A 225 9.11 -20.84 1.71
CA PRO A 225 8.97 -22.18 2.25
C PRO A 225 9.56 -22.28 3.66
N THR A 226 8.82 -22.92 4.57
CA THR A 226 9.27 -23.14 5.95
C THR A 226 9.39 -24.62 6.28
N GLY A 227 10.51 -24.99 6.91
CA GLY A 227 10.76 -26.30 7.53
C GLY A 227 11.20 -27.42 6.58
N ALA A 228 12.09 -28.27 7.09
CA ALA A 228 12.14 -29.70 6.80
C ALA A 228 11.43 -30.41 7.96
N ARG A 229 10.45 -31.29 7.71
CA ARG A 229 9.86 -32.10 8.80
C ARG A 229 10.82 -33.23 9.21
N PRO A 230 10.80 -33.68 10.49
CA PRO A 230 11.64 -34.77 10.98
C PRO A 230 11.36 -36.16 10.37
N SER A 231 10.32 -36.33 9.54
CA SER A 231 9.72 -37.63 9.25
C SER A 231 9.40 -37.90 7.77
N GLY A 232 10.30 -37.54 6.85
CA GLY A 232 10.32 -38.14 5.50
C GLY A 232 9.21 -37.79 4.51
N ASP A 233 8.23 -36.96 4.88
CA ASP A 233 7.24 -36.44 3.93
C ASP A 233 7.78 -35.23 3.16
N ASN A 234 7.66 -35.26 1.83
CA ASN A 234 8.02 -34.18 0.88
C ASN A 234 7.19 -32.88 1.02
N GLY A 235 6.47 -32.69 2.13
CA GLY A 235 5.57 -31.57 2.35
C GLY A 235 6.30 -30.31 2.79
N ILE A 236 6.69 -29.47 1.84
CA ILE A 236 7.08 -28.08 2.13
C ILE A 236 5.81 -27.26 2.40
N ASN A 237 5.68 -26.70 3.60
CA ASN A 237 4.57 -25.82 3.94
C ASN A 237 4.88 -24.39 3.47
N TYR A 238 4.05 -23.88 2.56
CA TYR A 238 4.07 -22.48 2.12
C TYR A 238 2.92 -21.75 2.80
N GLU A 239 3.20 -21.25 4.00
CA GLU A 239 2.23 -20.50 4.78
C GLU A 239 2.77 -19.09 5.03
N GLY A 240 1.91 -18.11 4.78
CA GLY A 240 2.15 -16.71 5.10
C GLY A 240 1.03 -16.21 5.98
N THR A 241 1.34 -15.27 6.87
CA THR A 241 0.31 -14.63 7.69
C THR A 241 0.28 -13.15 7.38
N LEU A 242 -0.92 -12.64 7.14
CA LEU A 242 -1.23 -11.22 7.07
C LEU A 242 -2.20 -10.89 8.19
N ASN A 243 -2.25 -9.63 8.61
CA ASN A 243 -3.18 -9.17 9.63
C ASN A 243 -4.13 -8.14 9.02
N LEU A 244 -5.43 -8.26 9.27
CA LEU A 244 -6.41 -7.27 8.86
C LEU A 244 -6.53 -6.19 9.94
N GLN A 245 -6.27 -4.95 9.56
CA GLN A 245 -6.48 -3.77 10.40
C GLN A 245 -7.69 -3.00 9.89
N SER A 246 -8.64 -2.74 10.78
CA SER A 246 -9.88 -2.05 10.47
C SER A 246 -10.34 -1.12 11.58
N GLN A 247 -10.90 0.03 11.22
CA GLN A 247 -11.41 1.03 12.16
C GLN A 247 -12.64 1.72 11.56
N ASN A 248 -13.69 1.90 12.38
CA ASN A 248 -14.96 2.52 11.98
C ASN A 248 -15.61 1.83 10.76
N VAL A 249 -15.44 0.52 10.63
CA VAL A 249 -16.04 -0.30 9.56
C VAL A 249 -16.61 -1.61 10.12
N HIS A 250 -17.55 -2.21 9.40
CA HIS A 250 -18.17 -3.50 9.71
C HIS A 250 -18.41 -4.33 8.43
N ASP A 251 -18.95 -5.54 8.57
CA ASP A 251 -19.21 -6.49 7.47
C ASP A 251 -18.00 -6.74 6.57
N THR A 252 -16.82 -6.90 7.18
CA THR A 252 -15.59 -7.03 6.41
C THR A 252 -15.49 -8.40 5.77
N LYS A 253 -15.39 -8.42 4.44
CA LYS A 253 -15.21 -9.62 3.62
C LYS A 253 -13.79 -9.69 3.10
N VAL A 254 -13.19 -10.87 3.10
CA VAL A 254 -11.85 -11.13 2.56
C VAL A 254 -11.91 -12.27 1.55
N TRP A 255 -11.27 -12.10 0.40
CA TRP A 255 -11.19 -13.13 -0.63
C TRP A 255 -9.88 -13.04 -1.41
N SER A 256 -9.55 -14.11 -2.13
CA SER A 256 -8.45 -14.11 -3.09
C SER A 256 -8.95 -13.84 -4.50
N GLU A 257 -8.19 -13.06 -5.27
CA GLU A 257 -8.40 -12.86 -6.71
C GLU A 257 -7.19 -13.39 -7.48
N GLY A 258 -7.44 -14.23 -8.47
CA GLY A 258 -6.40 -14.87 -9.28
C GLY A 258 -5.59 -15.93 -8.52
N ALA A 259 -6.07 -16.42 -7.38
CA ALA A 259 -5.43 -17.52 -6.67
C ALA A 259 -5.55 -18.83 -7.47
N PRO A 260 -4.46 -19.60 -7.61
CA PRO A 260 -4.52 -20.94 -8.17
C PRO A 260 -5.39 -21.90 -7.33
N ASP A 261 -5.93 -22.93 -7.97
CA ASP A 261 -6.77 -23.95 -7.33
C ASP A 261 -6.04 -24.63 -6.16
N GLY A 262 -6.69 -24.63 -4.99
CA GLY A 262 -6.17 -25.22 -3.76
C GLY A 262 -5.52 -24.23 -2.81
N VAL A 263 -5.24 -22.99 -3.23
CA VAL A 263 -4.86 -21.93 -2.29
C VAL A 263 -6.02 -21.63 -1.35
N THR A 264 -5.72 -21.49 -0.06
CA THR A 264 -6.73 -21.18 0.97
C THR A 264 -6.31 -20.01 1.84
N ILE A 265 -7.31 -19.26 2.32
CA ILE A 265 -7.17 -18.25 3.37
C ILE A 265 -7.96 -18.76 4.57
N THR A 266 -7.31 -18.84 5.72
CA THR A 266 -7.89 -19.40 6.96
C THR A 266 -7.62 -18.47 8.14
N GLY A 267 -8.22 -18.76 9.30
CA GLY A 267 -8.03 -18.01 10.54
C GLY A 267 -9.27 -17.27 11.03
N ALA A 268 -10.25 -17.02 10.16
CA ALA A 268 -11.54 -16.43 10.53
C ALA A 268 -12.64 -16.76 9.51
N ASN A 269 -13.88 -16.41 9.85
CA ASN A 269 -14.98 -16.35 8.89
C ASN A 269 -14.70 -15.23 7.88
N LEU A 270 -14.38 -15.59 6.64
CA LEU A 270 -14.00 -14.65 5.59
C LEU A 270 -15.13 -13.70 5.15
N ASN A 271 -16.38 -13.94 5.57
CA ASN A 271 -17.50 -13.02 5.33
C ASN A 271 -17.73 -12.02 6.47
N ASN A 272 -16.99 -12.15 7.58
CA ASN A 272 -17.08 -11.25 8.73
C ASN A 272 -15.76 -11.26 9.53
N VAL A 273 -14.72 -10.65 8.96
CA VAL A 273 -13.39 -10.59 9.58
C VAL A 273 -13.31 -9.41 10.54
N LEU A 274 -12.92 -9.65 11.79
CA LEU A 274 -12.81 -8.61 12.81
C LEU A 274 -11.49 -7.82 12.68
N ASN A 275 -11.46 -6.63 13.27
CA ASN A 275 -10.21 -5.88 13.42
C ASN A 275 -9.16 -6.73 14.16
N ASP A 276 -7.90 -6.53 13.77
CA ASP A 276 -6.72 -7.20 14.32
C ASP A 276 -6.72 -8.73 14.18
N THR A 277 -7.35 -9.24 13.13
CA THR A 277 -7.40 -10.67 12.84
C THR A 277 -6.20 -11.09 11.99
N ASN A 278 -5.46 -12.10 12.45
CA ASN A 278 -4.47 -12.79 11.63
C ASN A 278 -5.15 -13.77 10.67
N LEU A 279 -4.83 -13.66 9.38
CA LEU A 279 -5.28 -14.57 8.34
C LEU A 279 -4.08 -15.31 7.76
N THR A 280 -4.17 -16.63 7.73
CA THR A 280 -3.13 -17.50 7.20
C THR A 280 -3.46 -17.88 5.77
N VAL A 281 -2.57 -17.49 4.86
CA VAL A 281 -2.57 -17.88 3.46
C VAL A 281 -1.76 -19.16 3.31
N LYS A 282 -2.37 -20.22 2.77
CA LYS A 282 -1.72 -21.51 2.51
C LYS A 282 -1.65 -21.79 1.03
N ILE A 283 -0.46 -22.12 0.56
CA ILE A 283 -0.19 -22.50 -0.84
C ILE A 283 0.23 -23.98 -0.87
N PRO A 284 -0.60 -24.87 -1.43
CA PRO A 284 -0.24 -26.27 -1.63
C PRO A 284 1.03 -26.49 -2.46
N TYR A 285 1.83 -27.49 -2.10
CA TYR A 285 3.08 -27.83 -2.79
C TYR A 285 2.89 -28.15 -4.28
N ASN A 286 1.80 -28.82 -4.66
CA ASN A 286 1.52 -29.18 -6.06
C ASN A 286 1.37 -27.97 -6.99
N ILE A 287 0.96 -26.81 -6.45
CA ILE A 287 0.84 -25.54 -7.20
C ILE A 287 2.23 -24.97 -7.54
N GLN A 288 3.30 -25.45 -6.89
CA GLN A 288 4.67 -25.01 -7.18
C GLN A 288 5.14 -25.32 -8.60
N LYS A 289 4.47 -26.24 -9.30
CA LYS A 289 4.80 -26.57 -10.71
C LYS A 289 4.24 -25.56 -11.72
N GLN A 290 3.39 -24.63 -11.28
CA GLN A 290 2.78 -23.64 -12.15
C GLN A 290 3.67 -22.41 -12.33
N ASN A 291 3.56 -21.75 -13.50
CA ASN A 291 4.30 -20.53 -13.82
C ASN A 291 3.82 -19.32 -13.01
N GLN A 292 2.55 -19.29 -12.60
CA GLN A 292 2.00 -18.21 -11.79
C GLN A 292 2.54 -18.32 -10.35
N LYS A 293 3.17 -17.25 -9.86
CA LYS A 293 3.77 -17.14 -8.51
C LYS A 293 3.24 -15.96 -7.70
N SER A 294 2.11 -15.41 -8.14
CA SER A 294 1.44 -14.30 -7.47
C SER A 294 -0.07 -14.37 -7.58
N PHE A 295 -0.77 -13.85 -6.56
CA PHE A 295 -2.20 -13.56 -6.60
C PHE A 295 -2.51 -12.41 -5.63
N LYS A 296 -3.75 -11.91 -5.62
CA LYS A 296 -4.16 -10.85 -4.71
C LYS A 296 -5.04 -11.37 -3.59
N VAL A 297 -4.85 -10.85 -2.38
CA VAL A 297 -5.85 -10.93 -1.31
C VAL A 297 -6.52 -9.56 -1.20
N LYS A 298 -7.84 -9.55 -1.23
CA LYS A 298 -8.68 -8.34 -1.19
C LYS A 298 -9.56 -8.34 0.03
N ALA A 299 -9.90 -7.15 0.53
CA ALA A 299 -10.96 -6.96 1.49
C ALA A 299 -11.88 -5.80 1.10
N GLU A 300 -13.16 -5.95 1.41
CA GLU A 300 -14.18 -4.91 1.36
C GLU A 300 -14.84 -4.82 2.73
N ALA A 301 -15.13 -3.61 3.19
CA ALA A 301 -15.94 -3.37 4.38
C ALA A 301 -16.96 -2.25 4.15
N THR A 302 -17.96 -2.18 5.01
CA THR A 302 -18.91 -1.06 5.06
C THR A 302 -18.45 -0.07 6.13
N TRP A 303 -18.26 1.18 5.75
CA TRP A 303 -18.01 2.31 6.63
C TRP A 303 -19.31 3.09 6.85
N ASP A 304 -19.78 3.17 8.09
CA ASP A 304 -20.83 4.12 8.46
C ASP A 304 -20.24 5.53 8.53
N LYS A 305 -20.13 6.15 7.35
CA LYS A 305 -19.57 7.49 7.19
C LYS A 305 -20.49 8.50 7.87
N SER A 306 -20.01 9.10 8.95
CA SER A 306 -20.64 10.18 9.69
C SER A 306 -20.08 11.51 9.23
N VAL A 307 -20.95 12.41 8.80
CA VAL A 307 -20.59 13.72 8.26
C VAL A 307 -21.47 14.82 8.84
N ASN A 308 -20.90 16.02 8.95
CA ASN A 308 -21.68 17.23 9.19
C ASN A 308 -22.07 17.87 7.86
N VAL A 309 -23.34 18.19 7.76
CA VAL A 309 -24.00 18.70 6.56
C VAL A 309 -24.87 19.89 6.90
N GLY A 310 -25.16 20.71 5.88
CA GLY A 310 -26.15 21.77 5.97
C GLY A 310 -27.53 21.17 5.75
N TRP A 311 -28.42 21.33 6.71
CA TRP A 311 -29.78 20.80 6.60
C TRP A 311 -30.81 21.91 6.72
N ALA A 312 -31.70 21.98 5.74
CA ALA A 312 -32.80 22.92 5.69
C ALA A 312 -33.99 22.43 6.52
N TYR A 313 -34.64 23.38 7.17
CA TYR A 313 -35.87 23.23 7.92
C TYR A 313 -36.88 24.27 7.46
N ARG A 314 -38.16 23.92 7.54
CA ARG A 314 -39.29 24.79 7.24
C ARG A 314 -40.15 24.98 8.48
N SER A 315 -40.71 26.17 8.66
CA SER A 315 -41.80 26.35 9.61
C SER A 315 -43.15 25.96 8.98
N ASN A 316 -44.14 25.71 9.85
CA ASN A 316 -45.56 25.67 9.49
C ASN A 316 -46.19 27.07 9.41
N SER A 317 -45.52 28.11 9.91
CA SER A 317 -45.95 29.50 9.79
C SER A 317 -45.42 30.12 8.48
N ASN A 318 -45.92 31.30 8.09
CA ASN A 318 -45.44 32.01 6.91
C ASN A 318 -44.10 32.73 7.16
N THR A 319 -43.12 31.99 7.68
CA THR A 319 -41.76 32.45 7.96
C THR A 319 -40.77 31.82 6.99
N GLN A 320 -39.54 32.34 6.99
CA GLN A 320 -38.48 31.86 6.12
C GLN A 320 -38.11 30.39 6.41
N ASN A 321 -37.59 29.68 5.40
CA ASN A 321 -36.85 28.45 5.68
C ASN A 321 -35.50 28.80 6.33
N VAL A 322 -34.97 27.88 7.13
CA VAL A 322 -33.68 28.06 7.81
C VAL A 322 -32.79 26.85 7.60
N THR A 323 -31.48 27.02 7.68
CA THR A 323 -30.49 25.94 7.64
C THR A 323 -29.63 25.95 8.89
N ARG A 324 -29.14 24.79 9.27
CA ARG A 324 -28.09 24.63 10.28
C ARG A 324 -27.29 23.37 10.01
N ILE A 325 -26.20 23.26 10.75
CA ILE A 325 -25.38 22.05 10.76
C ILE A 325 -26.12 20.89 11.46
N ALA A 326 -26.08 19.72 10.82
CA ALA A 326 -26.65 18.46 11.30
C ALA A 326 -25.65 17.32 11.04
N THR A 327 -25.70 16.25 11.83
CA THR A 327 -24.91 15.03 11.54
C THR A 327 -25.81 14.01 10.85
N VAL A 328 -25.32 13.48 9.73
CA VAL A 328 -25.92 12.33 9.05
C VAL A 328 -24.89 11.21 8.94
N SER A 329 -25.38 9.98 8.99
CA SER A 329 -24.57 8.79 8.77
C SER A 329 -25.15 7.98 7.62
N TYR A 330 -24.29 7.53 6.70
CA TYR A 330 -24.69 6.66 5.60
C TYR A 330 -23.58 5.64 5.27
N PRO A 331 -23.94 4.43 4.82
CA PRO A 331 -22.98 3.38 4.54
C PRO A 331 -22.20 3.66 3.25
N VAL A 332 -20.87 3.48 3.29
CA VAL A 332 -19.95 3.61 2.15
C VAL A 332 -19.07 2.37 2.07
N LYS A 333 -18.86 1.83 0.87
CA LYS A 333 -17.93 0.71 0.66
C LYS A 333 -16.49 1.19 0.60
N VAL A 334 -15.62 0.53 1.37
CA VAL A 334 -14.18 0.79 1.37
C VAL A 334 -13.42 -0.51 1.12
N ASN A 335 -12.32 -0.43 0.37
CA ASN A 335 -11.60 -1.58 -0.16
C ASN A 335 -10.10 -1.49 0.11
N THR A 336 -9.44 -2.65 0.24
CA THR A 336 -7.99 -2.78 0.26
C THR A 336 -7.54 -4.06 -0.44
N GLU A 337 -6.29 -4.10 -0.86
CA GLU A 337 -5.66 -5.29 -1.41
C GLU A 337 -4.18 -5.39 -1.00
N THR A 338 -3.66 -6.61 -1.01
CA THR A 338 -2.23 -6.92 -0.94
C THR A 338 -1.91 -8.00 -1.97
N THR A 339 -0.73 -7.92 -2.58
CA THR A 339 -0.23 -9.00 -3.44
C THR A 339 0.44 -10.06 -2.59
N VAL A 340 0.14 -11.32 -2.83
CA VAL A 340 0.85 -12.46 -2.26
C VAL A 340 1.77 -13.01 -3.34
N ASN A 341 3.07 -13.04 -3.04
CA ASN A 341 4.09 -13.67 -3.85
C ASN A 341 4.66 -14.86 -3.08
N TRP A 342 5.13 -15.87 -3.78
CA TRP A 342 5.82 -16.97 -3.14
C TRP A 342 7.03 -17.44 -3.93
N LYS A 343 8.07 -17.84 -3.19
CA LYS A 343 9.21 -18.57 -3.74
C LYS A 343 8.96 -20.06 -3.59
N THR A 344 9.58 -20.87 -4.41
CA THR A 344 9.66 -22.30 -4.16
C THR A 344 11.05 -22.63 -3.62
N ARG A 345 11.20 -23.77 -2.96
CA ARG A 345 12.52 -24.36 -2.67
C ARG A 345 12.43 -25.79 -3.13
N ARG A 346 13.39 -26.19 -3.96
CA ARG A 346 13.51 -27.56 -4.39
C ARG A 346 14.87 -28.09 -3.98
N TYR A 347 14.88 -29.27 -3.37
CA TYR A 347 16.10 -29.99 -3.03
C TYR A 347 16.22 -31.22 -3.91
N LEU A 348 17.39 -31.42 -4.50
CA LEU A 348 17.72 -32.59 -5.31
C LEU A 348 18.95 -33.29 -4.75
N ASP A 349 19.03 -34.59 -4.96
CA ASP A 349 20.24 -35.36 -4.68
C ASP A 349 21.02 -35.59 -5.98
N PHE A 350 22.34 -35.40 -5.94
CA PHE A 350 23.22 -35.67 -7.07
C PHE A 350 24.10 -36.87 -6.72
N VAL A 351 23.95 -37.96 -7.48
CA VAL A 351 24.69 -39.21 -7.28
C VAL A 351 25.63 -39.42 -8.45
N ILE A 352 26.90 -39.70 -8.13
CA ILE A 352 27.96 -39.84 -9.13
C ILE A 352 28.66 -41.18 -8.91
N SER A 353 28.82 -41.93 -10.01
CA SER A 353 29.62 -43.15 -10.03
C SER A 353 30.98 -42.86 -10.67
N LYS A 354 32.07 -43.07 -9.91
CA LYS A 354 33.46 -42.96 -10.35
C LYS A 354 34.00 -44.33 -10.70
N LYS A 355 34.40 -44.50 -11.95
CA LYS A 355 34.97 -45.73 -12.50
C LYS A 355 36.34 -45.48 -13.13
N ASP A 356 37.17 -46.53 -13.18
CA ASP A 356 38.43 -46.51 -13.93
C ASP A 356 38.22 -46.83 -15.42
N MET A 357 39.31 -46.88 -16.21
CA MET A 357 39.25 -47.23 -17.63
C MET A 357 38.65 -48.62 -17.91
N MET A 358 38.75 -49.54 -16.96
CA MET A 358 38.21 -50.90 -17.02
C MET A 358 36.79 -51.00 -16.45
N SER A 359 36.15 -49.85 -16.19
CA SER A 359 34.81 -49.73 -15.62
C SER A 359 34.69 -50.29 -14.19
N LYS A 360 35.80 -50.44 -13.45
CA LYS A 360 35.78 -50.83 -12.04
C LYS A 360 35.57 -49.61 -11.14
N PRO A 361 34.87 -49.78 -10.00
CA PRO A 361 34.64 -48.69 -9.06
C PRO A 361 35.95 -48.15 -8.46
N VAL A 362 36.03 -46.83 -8.23
CA VAL A 362 37.22 -46.18 -7.65
C VAL A 362 36.86 -45.42 -6.38
N ALA A 363 37.46 -45.83 -5.27
CA ALA A 363 37.27 -45.24 -3.95
C ALA A 363 38.24 -44.10 -3.65
N GLY A 364 37.80 -43.10 -2.89
CA GLY A 364 38.64 -42.02 -2.36
C GLY A 364 38.78 -40.78 -3.24
N ALA A 365 38.09 -40.72 -4.39
CA ALA A 365 38.08 -39.54 -5.25
C ALA A 365 37.22 -38.44 -4.62
N LYS A 366 37.69 -37.19 -4.64
CA LYS A 366 37.06 -36.05 -3.97
C LYS A 366 36.47 -35.07 -4.98
N PHE A 367 35.18 -34.75 -4.82
CA PHE A 367 34.43 -33.89 -5.74
C PHE A 367 33.80 -32.69 -5.04
N VAL A 368 33.65 -31.61 -5.80
CA VAL A 368 32.75 -30.50 -5.47
C VAL A 368 31.68 -30.36 -6.55
N LEU A 369 30.49 -29.89 -6.17
CA LEU A 369 29.40 -29.59 -7.10
C LEU A 369 29.37 -28.09 -7.39
N VAL A 370 29.20 -27.72 -8.65
CA VAL A 370 29.15 -26.32 -9.12
C VAL A 370 27.95 -26.13 -10.05
N ARG A 371 27.29 -24.97 -9.98
CA ARG A 371 26.22 -24.57 -10.91
C ARG A 371 26.75 -23.56 -11.93
N LYS A 372 26.35 -23.69 -13.19
CA LYS A 372 26.48 -22.66 -14.23
C LYS A 372 25.13 -22.36 -14.85
N ASP A 373 25.00 -21.17 -15.43
CA ASP A 373 23.85 -20.84 -16.27
C ASP A 373 23.84 -21.76 -17.49
N ALA A 374 22.66 -22.25 -17.90
CA ALA A 374 22.58 -23.17 -19.03
C ALA A 374 23.11 -22.49 -20.29
N THR A 375 24.16 -23.08 -20.86
CA THR A 375 24.66 -22.70 -22.18
C THR A 375 24.48 -23.89 -23.11
N SER A 376 23.88 -23.66 -24.28
CA SER A 376 23.32 -24.72 -25.12
C SER A 376 24.32 -25.74 -25.67
N ASN A 377 25.65 -25.55 -25.55
CA ASN A 377 26.60 -26.26 -26.43
C ASN A 377 27.95 -26.71 -25.83
N ASN A 378 28.14 -26.86 -24.52
CA ASN A 378 29.45 -27.29 -24.01
C ASN A 378 29.42 -28.52 -23.08
N THR A 379 29.78 -29.67 -23.63
CA THR A 379 29.89 -30.97 -22.95
C THR A 379 31.24 -31.17 -22.26
N ASN A 380 32.26 -30.36 -22.57
CA ASN A 380 33.61 -30.46 -22.01
C ASN A 380 34.08 -29.13 -21.42
N VAL A 381 33.44 -28.69 -20.33
CA VAL A 381 33.89 -27.48 -19.62
C VAL A 381 35.04 -27.85 -18.68
N GLN A 382 36.23 -27.32 -18.95
CA GLN A 382 37.31 -27.32 -17.96
C GLN A 382 37.01 -26.22 -16.94
N ILE A 383 36.71 -26.62 -15.70
CA ILE A 383 36.54 -25.71 -14.57
C ILE A 383 37.82 -25.80 -13.72
N PRO A 384 38.66 -24.75 -13.64
CA PRO A 384 39.86 -24.77 -12.81
C PRO A 384 39.52 -25.09 -11.35
N ILE A 385 40.35 -25.89 -10.67
CA ILE A 385 40.10 -26.35 -9.29
C ILE A 385 39.87 -25.17 -8.33
N ALA A 386 40.63 -24.09 -8.47
CA ALA A 386 40.47 -22.90 -7.64
C ALA A 386 39.08 -22.26 -7.83
N THR A 387 38.63 -22.14 -9.09
CA THR A 387 37.29 -21.65 -9.44
C THR A 387 36.21 -22.59 -8.93
N ALA A 388 36.39 -23.90 -9.10
CA ALA A 388 35.44 -24.91 -8.63
C ALA A 388 35.26 -24.84 -7.11
N LYS A 389 36.35 -24.74 -6.34
CA LYS A 389 36.30 -24.60 -4.87
C LYS A 389 35.63 -23.30 -4.44
N LYS A 390 35.86 -22.20 -5.17
CA LYS A 390 35.23 -20.90 -4.90
C LYS A 390 33.72 -20.95 -5.09
N GLU A 391 33.26 -21.50 -6.21
CA GLU A 391 31.84 -21.50 -6.58
C GLU A 391 31.03 -22.68 -6.04
N ALA A 392 31.68 -23.65 -5.40
CA ALA A 392 31.06 -24.90 -4.97
C ALA A 392 29.93 -24.71 -3.95
N TYR A 393 29.03 -25.69 -3.88
CA TYR A 393 28.03 -25.75 -2.82
C TYR A 393 28.67 -25.92 -1.43
N ARG A 394 27.99 -25.38 -0.41
CA ARG A 394 28.39 -25.37 1.00
C ARG A 394 27.33 -26.04 1.84
N GLN A 395 27.76 -26.79 2.87
CA GLN A 395 26.83 -27.40 3.81
C GLN A 395 26.47 -26.42 4.92
N ILE A 396 25.23 -25.93 4.90
CA ILE A 396 24.68 -25.01 5.90
C ILE A 396 23.45 -25.67 6.50
N ASN A 397 23.44 -25.89 7.81
CA ASN A 397 22.31 -26.49 8.54
C ASN A 397 21.78 -27.81 7.93
N GLY A 398 22.67 -28.63 7.36
CA GLY A 398 22.32 -29.92 6.75
C GLY A 398 21.78 -29.84 5.31
N GLU A 399 21.85 -28.68 4.67
CA GLU A 399 21.48 -28.44 3.26
C GLU A 399 22.71 -28.00 2.46
N LEU A 400 22.72 -28.27 1.16
CA LEU A 400 23.75 -27.78 0.25
C LEU A 400 23.26 -26.55 -0.50
N VAL A 401 23.88 -25.39 -0.25
CA VAL A 401 23.50 -24.08 -0.80
C VAL A 401 24.67 -23.40 -1.52
N ARG A 402 24.36 -22.45 -2.43
CA ARG A 402 25.36 -21.58 -3.09
C ARG A 402 25.68 -20.36 -2.22
N GLY A 403 26.83 -19.73 -2.49
CA GLY A 403 27.33 -18.59 -1.72
C GLY A 403 28.15 -19.03 -0.52
N HIS A 404 28.21 -18.20 0.53
CA HIS A 404 28.99 -18.47 1.73
C HIS A 404 30.47 -18.79 1.42
N GLU A 405 31.11 -17.95 0.60
CA GLU A 405 32.52 -18.10 0.22
C GLU A 405 33.48 -18.02 1.42
N ASP A 406 32.98 -17.52 2.56
CA ASP A 406 33.64 -17.54 3.87
C ASP A 406 33.79 -18.95 4.47
N GLN A 407 33.03 -19.93 3.98
CA GLN A 407 33.10 -21.32 4.44
C GLN A 407 33.81 -22.25 3.46
N SER A 408 34.23 -23.42 3.96
CA SER A 408 34.89 -24.45 3.13
C SER A 408 33.89 -25.17 2.22
N PRO A 409 34.26 -25.49 0.96
CA PRO A 409 33.41 -26.24 0.03
C PRO A 409 33.00 -27.58 0.62
N TYR A 410 31.75 -28.00 0.37
CA TYR A 410 31.37 -29.37 0.65
C TYR A 410 32.07 -30.30 -0.33
N ILE A 411 32.80 -31.28 0.20
CA ILE A 411 33.56 -32.25 -0.58
C ILE A 411 32.94 -33.64 -0.41
N ALA A 412 32.35 -34.17 -1.47
CA ALA A 412 31.88 -35.55 -1.51
C ALA A 412 33.05 -36.47 -1.88
N THR A 413 33.19 -37.60 -1.19
CA THR A 413 34.26 -38.58 -1.45
C THR A 413 33.65 -39.89 -1.93
N SER A 414 34.21 -40.50 -2.97
CA SER A 414 33.73 -41.79 -3.47
C SER A 414 33.99 -42.93 -2.49
N ASP A 415 32.97 -43.76 -2.29
CA ASP A 415 33.02 -44.95 -1.44
C ASP A 415 33.69 -46.15 -2.15
N LYS A 416 33.65 -47.32 -1.49
CA LYS A 416 34.25 -48.57 -2.01
C LYS A 416 33.62 -49.05 -3.32
N ASP A 417 32.37 -48.69 -3.56
CA ASP A 417 31.63 -49.01 -4.78
C ASP A 417 31.74 -47.89 -5.82
N GLY A 418 32.62 -46.91 -5.57
CA GLY A 418 32.87 -45.78 -6.46
C GLY A 418 31.75 -44.73 -6.44
N ASN A 419 30.79 -44.82 -5.52
CA ASN A 419 29.66 -43.91 -5.47
C ASN A 419 29.94 -42.73 -4.54
N LEU A 420 29.47 -41.55 -4.91
CA LEU A 420 29.40 -40.39 -4.04
C LEU A 420 28.08 -39.64 -4.23
N SER A 421 27.68 -38.88 -3.20
CA SER A 421 26.44 -38.12 -3.23
C SER A 421 26.60 -36.70 -2.70
N PHE A 422 25.89 -35.78 -3.34
CA PHE A 422 25.57 -34.46 -2.83
C PHE A 422 24.08 -34.47 -2.50
N ASN A 423 23.76 -34.64 -1.22
CA ASN A 423 22.37 -34.74 -0.78
C ASN A 423 21.83 -33.37 -0.39
N LYS A 424 20.52 -33.16 -0.59
CA LYS A 424 19.81 -31.91 -0.27
C LYS A 424 20.43 -30.66 -0.93
N VAL A 425 20.73 -30.74 -2.22
CA VAL A 425 21.18 -29.59 -3.01
C VAL A 425 20.01 -28.67 -3.31
N LEU A 426 20.05 -27.45 -2.78
CA LEU A 426 19.07 -26.41 -3.08
C LEU A 426 19.24 -25.96 -4.53
N VAL A 427 18.20 -26.18 -5.34
CA VAL A 427 18.14 -25.76 -6.74
C VAL A 427 17.19 -24.57 -6.91
N GLU A 428 17.50 -23.68 -7.85
CA GLU A 428 16.64 -22.54 -8.18
C GLU A 428 15.49 -22.94 -9.10
N ASP A 429 14.35 -22.28 -8.94
CA ASP A 429 13.08 -22.68 -9.57
C ASP A 429 12.86 -22.12 -10.97
N PHE A 430 13.67 -21.15 -11.39
CA PHE A 430 13.47 -20.45 -12.65
C PHE A 430 14.66 -20.66 -13.58
N GLY A 431 14.38 -21.12 -14.79
CA GLY A 431 15.41 -21.42 -15.78
C GLY A 431 15.91 -22.85 -15.70
N MET A 432 16.67 -23.23 -16.72
CA MET A 432 17.41 -24.47 -16.73
C MET A 432 18.85 -24.16 -16.33
N TYR A 433 19.44 -25.00 -15.48
CA TYR A 433 20.82 -24.83 -15.04
C TYR A 433 21.65 -26.07 -15.29
N ASP A 434 22.92 -25.85 -15.60
CA ASP A 434 23.90 -26.91 -15.75
C ASP A 434 24.65 -27.11 -14.42
N TYR A 435 24.74 -28.35 -13.99
CA TYR A 435 25.46 -28.74 -12.79
C TYR A 435 26.69 -29.54 -13.19
N TYR A 436 27.82 -29.22 -12.56
CA TYR A 436 29.10 -29.84 -12.85
C TYR A 436 29.68 -30.41 -11.57
N ALA A 437 30.09 -31.66 -11.62
CA ALA A 437 30.93 -32.24 -10.57
C ALA A 437 32.39 -32.17 -11.00
N VAL A 438 33.21 -31.52 -10.18
CA VAL A 438 34.63 -31.27 -10.47
C VAL A 438 35.46 -32.07 -9.47
N GLU A 439 36.35 -32.93 -9.98
CA GLU A 439 37.30 -33.64 -9.15
C GLU A 439 38.34 -32.65 -8.61
N VAL A 440 38.46 -32.56 -7.29
CA VAL A 440 39.38 -31.63 -6.58
C VAL A 440 40.47 -32.36 -5.79
N GLY A 441 40.41 -33.69 -5.76
CA GLY A 441 41.44 -34.54 -5.17
C GLY A 441 41.36 -35.95 -5.74
N ALA A 442 42.46 -36.43 -6.30
CA ALA A 442 42.54 -37.75 -6.91
C ALA A 442 42.61 -38.84 -5.83
N PRO A 443 42.05 -40.03 -6.10
CA PRO A 443 42.25 -41.20 -5.26
C PRO A 443 43.70 -41.71 -5.35
N ASN A 444 44.13 -42.46 -4.34
CA ASN A 444 45.50 -43.00 -4.31
C ASN A 444 45.78 -43.87 -5.53
N GLY A 445 46.90 -43.58 -6.21
CA GLY A 445 47.28 -44.30 -7.41
C GLY A 445 46.55 -43.87 -8.68
N TYR A 446 45.87 -42.72 -8.70
CA TYR A 446 45.27 -42.16 -9.92
C TYR A 446 45.74 -40.72 -10.13
N SER A 447 45.75 -40.27 -11.39
CA SER A 447 45.94 -38.86 -11.69
C SER A 447 44.62 -38.10 -11.54
N LEU A 448 44.70 -36.84 -11.11
CA LEU A 448 43.52 -35.98 -11.03
C LEU A 448 42.96 -35.73 -12.42
N SER A 449 41.65 -35.93 -12.61
CA SER A 449 41.02 -35.64 -13.88
C SER A 449 40.89 -34.13 -14.12
N PRO A 450 41.25 -33.62 -15.31
CA PRO A 450 41.05 -32.21 -15.66
C PRO A 450 39.62 -31.89 -16.13
N THR A 451 38.76 -32.91 -16.30
CA THR A 451 37.44 -32.75 -16.94
C THR A 451 36.32 -32.77 -15.89
N ALA A 452 35.46 -31.75 -15.91
CA ALA A 452 34.26 -31.73 -15.09
C ALA A 452 33.17 -32.62 -15.70
N ILE A 453 32.41 -33.32 -14.86
CA ILE A 453 31.26 -34.12 -15.27
C ILE A 453 30.06 -33.19 -15.38
N LYS A 454 29.53 -32.99 -16.58
CA LYS A 454 28.24 -32.33 -16.76
C LYS A 454 27.12 -33.28 -16.34
N MET A 455 26.36 -32.90 -15.33
CA MET A 455 25.14 -33.60 -14.91
C MET A 455 23.99 -33.25 -15.87
N SER A 456 22.93 -34.07 -15.88
CA SER A 456 21.73 -33.73 -16.65
C SER A 456 21.21 -32.33 -16.28
N GLN A 457 20.76 -31.59 -17.28
CA GLN A 457 20.22 -30.25 -17.09
C GLN A 457 19.06 -30.29 -16.08
N VAL A 458 19.11 -29.39 -15.10
CA VAL A 458 18.16 -29.37 -13.99
C VAL A 458 17.19 -28.21 -14.15
N GLY A 459 15.89 -28.52 -14.07
CA GLY A 459 14.79 -27.56 -14.02
C GLY A 459 13.53 -28.19 -13.41
N ILE A 460 12.38 -27.51 -13.53
CA ILE A 460 11.10 -27.92 -12.94
C ILE A 460 10.73 -29.41 -13.23
N PRO A 461 10.96 -30.00 -14.41
CA PRO A 461 10.58 -31.40 -14.68
C PRO A 461 11.63 -32.46 -14.27
N SER A 462 12.78 -32.10 -13.71
CA SER A 462 13.84 -33.07 -13.38
C SER A 462 13.42 -34.10 -12.32
N PRO A 463 14.02 -35.30 -12.28
CA PRO A 463 13.80 -36.27 -11.20
C PRO A 463 14.42 -35.80 -9.87
N ASP A 464 14.00 -36.38 -8.75
CA ASP A 464 14.51 -36.04 -7.41
C ASP A 464 15.99 -36.44 -7.20
N VAL A 465 16.47 -37.41 -7.98
CA VAL A 465 17.87 -37.85 -8.02
C VAL A 465 18.45 -37.63 -9.40
N ILE A 466 19.50 -36.83 -9.49
CA ILE A 466 20.28 -36.58 -10.70
C ILE A 466 21.50 -37.51 -10.70
N LYS A 467 21.63 -38.33 -11.74
CA LYS A 467 22.74 -39.30 -11.86
C LYS A 467 23.79 -38.80 -12.84
N GLY A 468 25.05 -39.06 -12.51
CA GLY A 468 26.20 -38.84 -13.38
C GLY A 468 27.19 -39.99 -13.30
N GLU A 469 27.97 -40.19 -14.35
CA GLU A 469 29.05 -41.18 -14.36
C GLU A 469 30.35 -40.51 -14.81
N MET A 470 31.44 -40.86 -14.13
CA MET A 470 32.78 -40.47 -14.51
C MET A 470 33.63 -41.69 -14.78
N LYS A 471 34.17 -41.77 -15.98
CA LYS A 471 35.17 -42.76 -16.35
C LYS A 471 36.53 -42.09 -16.42
N ASP A 472 37.48 -42.59 -15.63
CA ASP A 472 38.87 -42.15 -15.72
C ASP A 472 39.49 -42.55 -17.05
N SER A 473 40.43 -41.75 -17.56
CA SER A 473 41.18 -42.01 -18.78
C SER A 473 42.60 -42.53 -18.51
N THR A 474 42.92 -42.82 -17.25
CA THR A 474 44.25 -43.29 -16.84
C THR A 474 44.20 -44.64 -16.11
N ASN A 475 45.24 -45.45 -16.31
CA ASN A 475 45.41 -46.71 -15.57
C ASN A 475 45.78 -46.39 -14.11
N PRO A 476 45.42 -47.25 -13.14
CA PRO A 476 45.95 -47.16 -11.79
C PRO A 476 47.49 -47.13 -11.86
N ILE A 477 48.10 -46.11 -11.28
CA ILE A 477 49.54 -46.00 -11.08
C ILE A 477 49.96 -47.23 -10.27
N PRO A 478 50.86 -48.09 -10.78
CA PRO A 478 51.25 -49.31 -10.09
C PRO A 478 51.82 -48.99 -8.70
N THR A 479 51.28 -49.62 -7.65
CA THR A 479 51.65 -49.39 -6.25
C THR A 479 52.74 -50.35 -5.73
N THR A 480 53.47 -51.04 -6.62
CA THR A 480 54.56 -51.96 -6.25
C THR A 480 55.93 -51.50 -6.78
N GLY A 481 56.81 -51.02 -5.87
CA GLY A 481 58.26 -51.26 -5.96
C GLY A 481 59.21 -50.10 -6.32
N SER A 482 59.86 -49.55 -5.28
CA SER A 482 61.12 -48.77 -5.26
C SER A 482 61.11 -47.30 -5.72
N LYS A 483 61.77 -46.45 -4.92
CA LYS A 483 62.04 -45.01 -5.16
C LYS A 483 62.98 -44.74 -6.36
N ARG A 484 62.98 -45.57 -7.42
CA ARG A 484 63.94 -45.48 -8.53
C ARG A 484 63.40 -45.62 -9.95
N LEU A 485 62.10 -45.45 -10.18
CA LEU A 485 61.55 -45.17 -11.53
C LEU A 485 60.83 -43.81 -11.56
N LEU A 486 61.59 -42.76 -11.30
CA LEU A 486 61.21 -41.37 -11.60
C LEU A 486 61.86 -40.99 -12.94
N ALA A 487 61.60 -41.78 -13.97
CA ALA A 487 61.93 -41.51 -15.37
C ALA A 487 61.29 -42.61 -16.21
N ILE A 488 60.63 -42.22 -17.30
CA ILE A 488 59.95 -43.06 -18.30
C ILE A 488 58.48 -43.33 -17.96
N GLY A 489 57.63 -42.54 -18.61
CA GLY A 489 56.17 -42.53 -18.47
C GLY A 489 55.51 -41.19 -18.83
N ALA A 490 56.30 -40.17 -19.22
CA ALA A 490 55.82 -38.84 -19.60
C ALA A 490 55.94 -38.52 -21.11
N PHE A 491 56.20 -39.50 -21.99
CA PHE A 491 56.41 -39.23 -23.42
C PHE A 491 55.75 -40.29 -24.30
N THR A 492 54.46 -40.15 -24.60
CA THR A 492 53.86 -40.78 -25.81
C THR A 492 52.61 -40.08 -26.36
N THR A 493 52.30 -38.83 -26.01
CA THR A 493 51.19 -38.10 -26.68
C THR A 493 51.41 -36.60 -26.79
N VAL A 494 52.60 -36.18 -27.20
CA VAL A 494 52.82 -34.85 -27.80
C VAL A 494 53.77 -34.99 -28.98
N MET A 495 53.31 -35.60 -30.09
CA MET A 495 53.98 -35.47 -31.38
C MET A 495 53.09 -35.83 -32.58
N VAL A 496 51.92 -35.19 -32.72
CA VAL A 496 51.22 -35.11 -34.04
C VAL A 496 50.67 -33.70 -34.37
N ILE A 497 50.55 -32.74 -33.45
CA ILE A 497 50.08 -31.37 -33.78
C ILE A 497 51.25 -30.35 -33.90
N GLY A 498 52.46 -30.84 -34.15
CA GLY A 498 53.66 -30.02 -34.37
C GLY A 498 54.09 -29.88 -35.84
N ALA A 499 53.38 -30.49 -36.80
CA ALA A 499 53.74 -30.47 -38.22
C ALA A 499 52.83 -29.61 -39.12
N GLY A 500 51.71 -29.07 -38.60
CA GLY A 500 50.79 -28.21 -39.37
C GLY A 500 51.01 -26.69 -39.21
N GLY A 501 51.63 -26.25 -38.10
CA GLY A 501 51.74 -24.83 -37.74
C GLY A 501 52.96 -24.09 -38.33
N LEU A 502 54.02 -24.80 -38.74
CA LEU A 502 55.24 -24.18 -39.26
C LEU A 502 55.25 -23.99 -40.79
N MET A 503 54.41 -24.71 -41.54
CA MET A 503 54.26 -24.49 -43.00
C MET A 503 53.33 -23.32 -43.35
N TYR A 504 52.42 -22.92 -42.45
CA TYR A 504 51.53 -21.78 -42.71
C TYR A 504 52.19 -20.42 -42.38
N TYR A 505 53.21 -20.39 -41.51
CA TYR A 505 53.88 -19.14 -41.11
C TYR A 505 55.11 -18.77 -41.98
N ARG A 506 55.61 -19.69 -42.83
CA ARG A 506 56.68 -19.39 -43.82
C ARG A 506 56.18 -19.11 -45.25
N LYS A 507 54.91 -19.36 -45.59
CA LYS A 507 54.37 -19.09 -46.94
C LYS A 507 53.79 -17.67 -47.13
N LYS A 508 53.65 -16.87 -46.07
CA LYS A 508 53.11 -15.48 -46.17
C LYS A 508 54.17 -14.37 -46.04
N LYS A 509 55.46 -14.72 -45.99
CA LYS A 509 56.59 -13.76 -45.96
C LYS A 509 57.61 -13.93 -47.11
N GLY A 510 57.33 -14.81 -48.08
CA GLY A 510 58.28 -15.20 -49.14
C GLY A 510 57.94 -14.79 -50.57
N GLU A 511 56.78 -14.21 -50.86
CA GLU A 511 56.44 -13.72 -52.21
C GLU A 511 55.81 -12.32 -52.14
N LYS A 512 56.68 -11.32 -52.00
CA LYS A 512 56.62 -10.00 -52.67
C LYS A 512 57.68 -9.08 -52.05
N LEU A 513 58.94 -9.36 -52.39
CA LEU A 513 60.05 -8.41 -52.56
C LEU A 513 61.24 -9.21 -53.09
N GLY A 514 61.28 -9.38 -54.40
CA GLY A 514 62.36 -9.97 -55.16
C GLY A 514 62.11 -9.66 -56.63
N LYS A 515 63.02 -8.89 -57.21
CA LYS A 515 63.04 -8.37 -58.59
C LYS A 515 62.70 -9.39 -59.66
#